data_AF-A0A1X3G8W3-F1
#
_entry.id   AF-A0A1X3G8W3-F1
#
_cell.length_a   1.000
_cell.length_b   1.000
_cell.length_c   1.000
_cell.angle_alpha   90.00
_cell.angle_beta   90.00
_cell.angle_gamma   90.00
#
_symmetry.space_group_name_H-M   'P 1'
#
loop_
_entity.id
_entity.type
_entity.pdbx_description
1 polymer ?
#
loop_
_entity_poly.entity_id
_entity_poly.type
_entity_poly.pdbx_seq_one_letter_code
_entity_poly.pdbx_strand_id
1 'polypeptide(L)'
;MIIQTVEIIAGIVLVVLALRDVFDTVVVPGESRGALRVARRLLAIMLPIWKWARRGKSGVSTSFAPAILMGSFLIWMVLLWLGFGLIAHALGDWF
;
A
#
# COMPACT_ATOMS: atom_id res chain seq x y z
N MET A 1 9.43 -2.20 27.45
CA MET A 1 9.68 -0.74 27.25
C MET A 1 10.31 -0.44 25.89
N ILE A 2 11.59 -0.76 25.63
CA ILE A 2 12.23 -0.38 24.35
C ILE A 2 11.51 -1.00 23.13
N ILE A 3 11.15 -2.28 23.18
CA ILE A 3 10.45 -2.97 22.08
C ILE A 3 9.08 -2.35 21.79
N GLN A 4 8.29 -2.04 22.83
CA GLN A 4 6.99 -1.38 22.72
C GLN A 4 7.12 0.03 22.13
N THR A 5 8.14 0.79 22.53
CA THR A 5 8.42 2.10 21.95
C THR A 5 8.77 1.99 20.46
N VAL A 6 9.58 1.00 20.09
CA VAL A 6 9.91 0.73 18.68
C VAL A 6 8.66 0.33 17.88
N GLU A 7 7.80 -0.52 18.43
CA GLU A 7 6.55 -0.94 17.79
C GLU A 7 5.56 0.21 17.59
N ILE A 8 5.41 1.09 18.58
CA ILE A 8 4.58 2.31 18.46
C ILE A 8 5.15 3.22 17.37
N ILE A 9 6.46 3.50 17.39
CA ILE A 9 7.09 4.36 16.39
C ILE A 9 6.96 3.73 15.00
N ALA A 10 7.24 2.43 14.87
CA ALA A 10 7.12 1.70 13.61
C ALA A 10 5.68 1.72 13.09
N GLY A 11 4.69 1.49 13.95
CA GLY A 11 3.28 1.55 13.61
C GLY A 11 2.85 2.94 13.15
N ILE A 12 3.24 4.01 13.87
CA ILE A 12 2.96 5.40 13.47
C ILE A 12 3.59 5.71 12.12
N VAL A 13 4.87 5.39 11.93
CA VAL A 13 5.58 5.61 10.66
C VAL A 13 4.87 4.88 9.53
N LEU A 14 4.47 3.63 9.74
CA LEU A 14 3.79 2.83 8.73
C LEU A 14 2.41 3.38 8.37
N VAL A 15 1.62 3.82 9.36
CA VAL A 15 0.34 4.49 9.13
C VAL A 15 0.53 5.80 8.36
N VAL A 16 1.45 6.66 8.78
CA VAL A 16 1.71 7.95 8.12
C VAL A 16 2.16 7.74 6.67
N LEU A 17 3.06 6.78 6.42
CA LEU A 17 3.52 6.47 5.07
C LEU A 17 2.39 5.91 4.20
N ALA A 18 1.57 4.99 4.72
CA ALA A 18 0.44 4.42 3.99
C ALA A 18 -0.59 5.50 3.64
N LEU A 19 -0.97 6.35 4.61
CA LEU A 19 -1.89 7.46 4.38
C LEU A 19 -1.33 8.44 3.35
N ARG A 20 -0.08 8.87 3.52
CA ARG A 20 0.56 9.78 2.57
C ARG A 20 0.56 9.22 1.15
N ASP A 21 0.88 7.93 0.98
CA ASP A 21 0.88 7.28 -0.33
C ASP A 21 -0.53 7.19 -0.94
N VAL A 22 -1.57 6.92 -0.14
CA VAL A 22 -2.98 6.98 -0.58
C VAL A 22 -3.35 8.38 -1.03
N PHE A 23 -3.07 9.40 -0.21
CA PHE A 23 -3.41 10.79 -0.49
C PHE A 23 -2.70 11.31 -1.74
N ASP A 24 -1.39 11.06 -1.86
CA ASP A 24 -0.56 11.45 -3.01
C ASP A 24 -0.97 10.72 -4.30
N THR A 25 -1.68 9.58 -4.21
CA THR A 25 -2.09 8.80 -5.38
C THR A 25 -3.55 9.05 -5.78
N VAL A 26 -4.46 9.22 -4.82
CA VAL A 26 -5.91 9.29 -5.05
C VAL A 26 -6.45 10.71 -4.94
N VAL A 27 -5.97 11.50 -3.98
CA VAL A 27 -6.55 12.82 -3.64
C VAL A 27 -5.83 13.95 -4.37
N VAL A 28 -4.50 13.89 -4.43
CA VAL A 28 -3.68 14.89 -5.12
C VAL A 28 -3.04 14.23 -6.35
N PRO A 29 -3.65 14.32 -7.54
CA PRO A 29 -3.04 13.77 -8.75
C PRO A 29 -1.81 14.62 -9.13
N GLY A 30 -0.66 14.27 -8.57
CA GLY A 30 0.65 14.84 -8.90
C GLY A 30 1.63 13.73 -9.27
N GLU A 31 2.75 14.08 -9.92
CA GLU A 31 3.86 13.14 -10.18
C GLU A 31 4.08 12.28 -8.94
N SER A 32 3.92 10.96 -9.04
CA SER A 32 3.95 10.04 -7.90
C SER A 32 5.28 10.19 -7.13
N ARG A 33 5.28 11.08 -6.15
CA ARG A 33 6.38 11.44 -5.24
C ARG A 33 6.21 10.78 -3.87
N GLY A 34 5.11 10.05 -3.65
CA GLY A 34 4.89 9.22 -2.48
C GLY A 34 6.07 8.28 -2.22
N ALA A 35 6.43 8.07 -0.95
CA ALA A 35 7.63 7.34 -0.55
C ALA A 35 7.52 5.83 -0.83
N LEU A 36 6.31 5.25 -0.75
CA LEU A 36 6.08 3.82 -0.95
C LEU A 36 5.80 3.47 -2.42
N ARG A 37 5.18 4.40 -3.17
CA ARG A 37 4.83 4.26 -4.60
C ARG A 37 4.06 2.96 -4.85
N VAL A 38 3.11 2.62 -3.99
CA VAL A 38 2.41 1.32 -4.02
C VAL A 38 1.78 1.09 -5.40
N ALA A 39 1.04 2.07 -5.93
CA ALA A 39 0.42 1.96 -7.25
C ALA A 39 1.44 1.75 -8.38
N ARG A 40 2.61 2.42 -8.33
CA ARG A 40 3.65 2.27 -9.37
C ARG A 40 4.33 0.91 -9.29
N ARG A 41 4.63 0.42 -8.09
CA ARG A 41 5.22 -0.92 -7.87
C ARG A 41 4.22 -2.00 -8.29
N LEU A 42 2.96 -1.83 -7.92
CA LEU A 42 1.89 -2.74 -8.30
C LEU A 42 1.70 -2.76 -9.81
N LEU A 43 1.70 -1.61 -10.49
CA LEU A 43 1.72 -1.51 -11.95
C LEU A 43 2.88 -2.31 -12.56
N ALA A 44 4.10 -2.10 -12.07
CA ALA A 44 5.29 -2.76 -12.59
C ALA A 44 5.25 -4.29 -12.45
N ILE A 45 4.65 -4.81 -11.37
CA ILE A 45 4.52 -6.25 -11.10
C ILE A 45 3.30 -6.84 -11.82
N MET A 46 2.15 -6.16 -11.80
CA MET A 46 0.93 -6.66 -12.44
C MET A 46 1.00 -6.63 -13.96
N LEU A 47 1.72 -5.69 -14.58
CA LEU A 47 1.88 -5.64 -16.05
C LEU A 47 2.40 -6.95 -16.65
N PRO A 48 3.54 -7.51 -16.21
CA PRO A 48 4.05 -8.77 -16.74
C PRO A 48 3.14 -9.96 -16.40
N ILE A 49 2.61 -10.03 -15.17
CA ILE A 49 1.67 -11.09 -14.75
C ILE A 49 0.42 -11.09 -15.64
N TRP A 50 -0.10 -9.91 -15.92
CA TRP A 50 -1.33 -9.75 -16.69
C TRP A 50 -1.13 -10.02 -18.19
N LYS A 51 0.05 -9.69 -18.74
CA LYS A 51 0.46 -10.08 -20.09
C LYS A 51 0.64 -11.60 -20.22
N TRP A 52 1.23 -12.22 -19.19
CA TRP A 52 1.41 -13.67 -19.14
C TRP A 52 0.07 -14.41 -19.03
N ALA A 53 -0.80 -13.99 -18.11
CA ALA A 53 -2.14 -14.56 -17.91
C ALA A 53 -3.00 -14.48 -19.18
N ARG A 54 -2.83 -13.43 -20.00
CA ARG A 54 -3.56 -13.26 -21.27
C ARG A 54 -2.87 -13.86 -22.50
N ARG A 55 -1.82 -14.68 -22.30
CA ARG A 55 -1.14 -15.45 -23.36
C ARG A 55 -0.85 -14.63 -24.63
N GLY A 56 -0.38 -13.39 -24.47
CA GLY A 56 0.04 -12.57 -25.61
C GLY A 56 -1.06 -11.91 -26.45
N LYS A 57 -2.34 -11.92 -26.05
CA LYS A 57 -3.36 -11.09 -26.71
C LYS A 57 -3.01 -9.61 -26.57
N SER A 58 -2.78 -8.92 -27.69
CA SER A 58 -2.32 -7.54 -27.74
C SER A 58 -3.38 -6.56 -27.23
N GLY A 59 -3.28 -6.15 -25.97
CA GLY A 59 -4.07 -5.05 -25.44
C GLY A 59 -4.27 -5.09 -23.93
N VAL A 60 -4.05 -3.96 -23.27
CA VAL A 60 -4.43 -3.76 -21.87
C VAL A 60 -5.95 -3.61 -21.79
N SER A 61 -6.66 -4.70 -21.46
CA SER A 61 -8.09 -4.71 -21.05
C SER A 61 -8.44 -3.48 -20.23
N THR A 62 -9.59 -2.89 -20.56
CA THR A 62 -10.21 -1.76 -19.87
C THR A 62 -10.31 -1.97 -18.36
N SER A 63 -10.38 -3.22 -17.88
CA SER A 63 -10.46 -3.55 -16.44
C SER A 63 -9.11 -3.48 -15.71
N PHE A 64 -7.99 -3.32 -16.40
CA PHE A 64 -6.66 -3.33 -15.79
C PHE A 64 -6.43 -2.14 -14.85
N ALA A 65 -6.80 -0.93 -15.28
CA ALA A 65 -6.63 0.26 -14.45
C ALA A 65 -7.49 0.23 -13.17
N PRO A 66 -8.80 -0.11 -13.23
CA PRO A 66 -9.60 -0.34 -12.02
C PRO A 66 -9.05 -1.44 -11.10
N ALA A 67 -8.54 -2.55 -11.67
CA ALA A 67 -7.98 -3.64 -10.89
C ALA A 67 -6.73 -3.22 -10.10
N ILE A 68 -5.88 -2.37 -10.69
CA ILE A 68 -4.70 -1.83 -10.01
C ILE A 68 -5.07 -0.87 -8.91
N LEU A 69 -6.08 -0.03 -9.13
CA LEU A 69 -6.58 0.86 -8.09
C LEU A 69 -7.10 0.04 -6.91
N MET A 70 -7.93 -0.98 -7.17
CA MET A 70 -8.46 -1.88 -6.16
C MET A 70 -7.34 -2.65 -5.43
N GLY A 71 -6.35 -3.16 -6.16
CA GLY A 71 -5.20 -3.82 -5.56
C GLY A 71 -4.34 -2.89 -4.70
N SER A 72 -4.20 -1.63 -5.10
CA SER A 72 -3.49 -0.61 -4.32
C SER A 72 -4.25 -0.31 -3.03
N PHE A 73 -5.58 -0.16 -3.10
CA PHE A 73 -6.45 -0.02 -1.93
C PHE A 73 -6.32 -1.19 -0.96
N LEU A 74 -6.31 -2.43 -1.47
CA LEU A 74 -6.12 -3.61 -0.64
C LEU A 74 -4.77 -3.58 0.08
N ILE A 75 -3.69 -3.20 -0.60
CA ILE A 75 -2.36 -3.09 -0.01
C ILE A 75 -2.34 -2.00 1.07
N TRP A 76 -2.89 -0.82 0.81
CA TRP A 76 -2.97 0.24 1.82
C TRP A 76 -3.80 -0.19 3.04
N MET A 77 -4.90 -0.92 2.82
CA MET A 77 -5.71 -1.45 3.92
C MET A 77 -4.93 -2.44 4.80
N VAL A 78 -4.16 -3.34 4.18
CA VAL A 78 -3.28 -4.27 4.91
C VAL A 78 -2.17 -3.51 5.66
N LEU A 79 -1.55 -2.51 5.03
CA LEU A 79 -0.55 -1.67 5.69
C LEU A 79 -1.15 -0.95 6.91
N LEU A 80 -2.29 -0.29 6.75
CA LEU A 80 -2.96 0.38 7.86
C LEU A 80 -3.32 -0.60 8.97
N TRP A 81 -3.85 -1.77 8.61
CA TRP A 81 -4.18 -2.80 9.60
C TRP A 81 -2.94 -3.24 10.40
N LEU A 82 -1.80 -3.47 9.73
CA LEU A 82 -0.54 -3.80 10.40
C LEU A 82 -0.02 -2.65 11.25
N GLY A 83 -0.11 -1.41 10.77
CA GLY A 83 0.35 -0.22 11.49
C GLY A 83 -0.46 0.01 12.77
N PHE A 84 -1.78 -0.05 12.68
CA PHE A 84 -2.65 0.02 13.86
C PHE A 84 -2.50 -1.20 14.76
N GLY A 85 -2.30 -2.39 14.19
CA GLY A 85 -2.04 -3.61 14.95
C GLY A 85 -0.77 -3.52 15.80
N LEU A 86 0.31 -2.96 15.26
CA LEU A 86 1.56 -2.71 16.01
C LEU A 86 1.35 -1.73 17.17
N ILE A 87 0.63 -0.63 16.93
CA ILE A 87 0.31 0.35 17.98
C ILE A 87 -0.54 -0.30 19.07
N ALA A 88 -1.58 -1.05 18.68
CA ALA A 88 -2.48 -1.71 19.61
C ALA A 88 -1.79 -2.82 20.42
N HIS A 89 -0.89 -3.59 19.80
CA HIS A 89 -0.11 -4.62 20.49
C HIS A 89 0.80 -4.00 21.55
N ALA A 90 1.56 -2.97 21.17
CA ALA A 90 2.48 -2.30 22.08
C ALA A 90 1.77 -1.59 23.25
N LEU A 91 0.55 -1.09 23.04
CA LEU A 91 -0.30 -0.50 24.09
C LEU A 91 -1.01 -1.57 24.93
N GLY A 92 -1.40 -2.70 24.33
CA GLY A 92 -2.02 -3.82 25.03
C GLY A 92 -1.05 -4.50 26.00
N ASP A 93 0.22 -4.60 25.62
CA ASP A 93 1.30 -5.08 26.49
C ASP A 93 1.68 -4.09 27.61
N TRP A 94 1.02 -2.92 27.65
CA TRP A 94 1.25 -1.86 28.65
C TRP A 94 0.26 -1.90 29.82
N PHE A 95 -0.86 -2.63 29.68
CA PHE A 95 -1.90 -2.83 30.70
C PHE A 95 -1.65 -4.11 31.51
#